data_AF-A0A1B9PE45-F1
#
_entry.id   AF-A0A1B9PE45-F1
#
_cell.length_a   1.000
_cell.length_b   1.000
_cell.length_c   1.000
_cell.angle_alpha   90.00
_cell.angle_beta   90.00
_cell.angle_gamma   90.00
#
_symmetry.space_group_name_H-M   'P 1'
#
loop_
_entity.id
_entity.type
_entity.pdbx_description
1 polymer ?
#
loop_
_entity_poly.entity_id
_entity_poly.type
_entity_poly.pdbx_seq_one_letter_code
_entity_poly.pdbx_strand_id
1 'polypeptide(L)'
;MSPTPQRKPFSFEPKQIQETERPFIAYEHPTIITYANSIKENIIRYKNKKSKYTKHDNYIKDLFSNDTTDLKTQCNAIVSYISESFIHYSVWDFSHAYYPGRPSQQTAKIDAIEGTSRTLPTLAAWLHANGKENTNIIGLNKKPINVPDVLRHAFLAGTNPHHKGFWGQLHDYDQKTCESADLALALWMSKEWVWNYFSNAEKEQITTWFKQVNHCKTVDNNWHLFVLTVQLVLKNLTGDNHIQYKKYERIKEFYVGDGWFRDGAKGNYDYYNAWAFHYSLYWFTKIDPEFDADFIRSSLSGLVANYRYFFTAKGLPFFGRSVCYRLAATAPLLTAVDLQSSAISIGEAKRAFSTNLKYFISNGALQAGIPTQGIFGDDSRLIDNYSGPASSLWSLRALNIALFCGDNTNLWQAEETPLAIEKENFEFDIPSINMKVIGIFDTQEVITIFKNEYTQEQSPLTRRLLTSEPWRLWFETITGRANRQKNNLLRKGITCYSSKMNSFF
;
A
#
# COMPACT_ATOMS: atom_id res chain seq x y z
N MET A 1 4.59 32.77 -48.67
CA MET A 1 4.15 31.69 -47.77
C MET A 1 5.39 31.06 -47.17
N SER A 2 5.70 31.37 -45.92
CA SER A 2 6.83 30.75 -45.22
C SER A 2 6.46 29.31 -44.88
N PRO A 3 7.33 28.32 -45.14
CA PRO A 3 7.02 26.92 -44.86
C PRO A 3 6.94 26.73 -43.34
N THR A 4 5.79 26.24 -42.89
CA THR A 4 5.56 25.83 -41.50
C THR A 4 6.61 24.77 -41.14
N PRO A 5 7.38 24.92 -40.05
CA PRO A 5 8.35 23.91 -39.66
C PRO A 5 7.60 22.62 -39.33
N GLN A 6 7.87 21.56 -40.10
CA GLN A 6 7.44 20.20 -39.76
C GLN A 6 7.98 19.88 -38.36
N ARG A 7 7.09 19.86 -37.35
CA ARG A 7 7.41 19.28 -36.05
C ARG A 7 7.79 17.83 -36.29
N LYS A 8 9.08 17.49 -36.14
CA LYS A 8 9.50 16.09 -36.01
C LYS A 8 8.65 15.46 -34.91
N PRO A 9 8.00 14.31 -35.13
CA PRO A 9 7.31 13.62 -34.06
C PRO A 9 8.35 13.31 -32.99
N PHE A 10 8.11 13.76 -31.75
CA PHE A 10 8.89 13.30 -30.61
C PHE A 10 8.69 11.78 -30.52
N SER A 11 9.68 11.00 -30.97
CA SER A 11 9.73 9.58 -30.68
C SER A 11 10.06 9.45 -29.20
N PHE A 12 9.07 9.05 -28.40
CA PHE A 12 9.31 8.75 -27.00
C PHE A 12 10.32 7.60 -26.90
N GLU A 13 11.46 7.86 -26.28
CA GLU A 13 12.45 6.83 -25.96
C GLU A 13 12.39 6.56 -24.44
N PRO A 14 11.89 5.39 -24.01
CA PRO A 14 11.86 5.07 -22.59
C PRO A 14 13.29 4.98 -22.05
N LYS A 15 13.49 5.48 -20.83
CA LYS A 15 14.75 5.30 -20.09
C LYS A 15 15.14 3.82 -20.12
N GLN A 16 16.32 3.54 -20.68
CA GLN A 16 16.90 2.20 -20.64
C GLN A 16 17.39 1.94 -19.21
N ILE A 17 16.92 0.86 -18.62
CA ILE A 17 17.35 0.41 -17.28
C ILE A 17 17.92 -0.97 -17.49
N GLN A 18 19.17 -1.16 -17.05
CA GLN A 18 19.85 -2.43 -17.16
C GLN A 18 19.03 -3.53 -16.45
N GLU A 19 18.72 -4.60 -17.17
CA GLU A 19 18.04 -5.75 -16.60
C GLU A 19 18.99 -6.58 -15.74
N THR A 20 18.51 -7.05 -14.59
CA THR A 20 19.14 -8.15 -13.88
C THR A 20 18.42 -9.45 -14.22
N GLU A 21 19.14 -10.57 -14.22
CA GLU A 21 18.53 -11.88 -14.38
C GLU A 21 17.45 -12.11 -13.31
N ARG A 22 16.24 -12.52 -13.74
CA ARG A 22 15.17 -12.82 -12.79
C ARG A 22 15.52 -14.14 -12.10
N PRO A 23 15.70 -14.15 -10.77
CA PRO A 23 16.06 -15.37 -10.06
C PRO A 23 14.90 -16.37 -10.08
N PHE A 24 15.23 -17.65 -9.87
CA PHE A 24 14.22 -18.67 -9.63
C PHE A 24 13.55 -18.44 -8.27
N ILE A 25 12.25 -18.15 -8.27
CA ILE A 25 11.48 -17.88 -7.06
C ILE A 25 10.61 -19.10 -6.76
N ALA A 26 10.94 -19.84 -5.71
CA ALA A 26 10.33 -21.15 -5.42
C ALA A 26 8.80 -21.11 -5.31
N TYR A 27 8.21 -20.05 -4.73
CA TYR A 27 6.75 -19.94 -4.67
C TYR A 27 6.11 -19.61 -6.03
N GLU A 28 6.84 -19.13 -7.04
CA GLU A 28 6.28 -18.96 -8.39
C GLU A 28 6.22 -20.29 -9.16
N HIS A 29 6.94 -21.32 -8.67
CA HIS A 29 7.06 -22.65 -9.27
C HIS A 29 6.76 -23.75 -8.23
N PRO A 30 5.48 -23.88 -7.78
CA PRO A 30 5.13 -24.80 -6.71
C PRO A 30 5.35 -26.26 -7.11
N THR A 31 6.00 -27.01 -6.22
CA THR A 31 6.17 -28.47 -6.34
C THR A 31 5.03 -29.21 -5.63
N ILE A 32 4.98 -30.53 -5.77
CA ILE A 32 4.04 -31.38 -5.00
C ILE A 32 4.22 -31.16 -3.48
N ILE A 33 5.47 -31.02 -3.02
CA ILE A 33 5.78 -30.72 -1.61
C ILE A 33 5.22 -29.35 -1.21
N THR A 34 5.33 -28.35 -2.10
CA THR A 34 4.75 -27.01 -1.87
C THR A 34 3.23 -27.08 -1.69
N TYR A 35 2.54 -27.87 -2.51
CA TYR A 35 1.09 -28.06 -2.40
C TYR A 35 0.70 -28.84 -1.14
N ALA A 36 1.42 -29.90 -0.78
CA ALA A 36 1.18 -30.64 0.46
C ALA A 36 1.32 -29.73 1.69
N ASN A 37 2.35 -28.88 1.71
CA ASN A 37 2.52 -27.87 2.75
C ASN A 37 1.40 -26.82 2.76
N SER A 38 0.96 -26.36 1.59
CA SER A 38 -0.15 -25.40 1.49
C SER A 38 -1.48 -26.00 2.00
N ILE A 39 -1.77 -27.27 1.70
CA ILE A 39 -2.96 -27.97 2.23
C ILE A 39 -2.89 -28.06 3.76
N LYS A 40 -1.73 -28.44 4.32
CA LYS A 40 -1.51 -28.48 5.78
C LYS A 40 -1.73 -27.09 6.41
N GLU A 41 -1.17 -26.05 5.82
CA GLU A 41 -1.35 -24.66 6.23
C GLU A 41 -2.80 -24.20 6.09
N ASN A 42 -3.52 -24.68 5.08
CA ASN A 42 -4.94 -24.37 4.91
C ASN A 42 -5.79 -24.95 6.04
N ILE A 43 -5.45 -26.14 6.55
CA ILE A 43 -6.08 -26.69 7.77
C ILE A 43 -5.83 -25.76 8.97
N ILE A 44 -4.61 -25.23 9.11
CA ILE A 44 -4.30 -24.24 10.16
C ILE A 44 -5.15 -22.98 9.98
N ARG A 45 -5.33 -22.50 8.74
CA ARG A 45 -6.24 -21.38 8.42
C ARG A 45 -7.64 -21.68 8.94
N TYR A 46 -8.22 -22.83 8.56
CA TYR A 46 -9.58 -23.19 8.99
C TYR A 46 -9.73 -23.32 10.50
N LYS A 47 -8.71 -23.81 11.20
CA LYS A 47 -8.71 -23.90 12.67
C LYS A 47 -8.70 -22.54 13.37
N ASN A 48 -8.04 -21.54 12.78
CA ASN A 48 -7.94 -20.20 13.36
C ASN A 48 -8.94 -19.19 12.76
N LYS A 49 -9.61 -19.55 11.67
CA LYS A 49 -10.57 -18.69 10.99
C LYS A 49 -11.76 -18.40 11.91
N LYS A 50 -11.96 -17.12 12.19
CA LYS A 50 -13.13 -16.62 12.92
C LYS A 50 -14.23 -16.19 11.96
N SER A 51 -15.44 -15.98 12.48
CA SER A 51 -16.55 -15.42 11.72
C SER A 51 -16.20 -14.03 11.18
N LYS A 52 -16.79 -13.64 10.04
CA LYS A 52 -16.64 -12.28 9.51
C LYS A 52 -17.11 -11.26 10.57
N TYR A 53 -16.31 -10.22 10.79
CA TYR A 53 -16.59 -9.11 11.70
C TYR A 53 -17.51 -8.09 11.00
N THR A 54 -18.82 -8.30 11.03
CA THR A 54 -19.78 -7.46 10.26
C THR A 54 -20.45 -6.37 11.11
N LYS A 55 -20.02 -6.16 12.36
CA LYS A 55 -20.76 -5.39 13.37
C LYS A 55 -20.96 -3.91 13.01
N HIS A 56 -20.04 -3.32 12.26
CA HIS A 56 -20.03 -1.87 11.99
C HIS A 56 -19.86 -1.53 10.50
N ASP A 57 -20.09 -2.50 9.60
CA ASP A 57 -19.94 -2.32 8.16
C ASP A 57 -20.88 -1.21 7.64
N ASN A 58 -22.16 -1.28 8.01
CA ASN A 58 -23.14 -0.25 7.65
C ASN A 58 -22.82 1.10 8.29
N TYR A 59 -22.45 1.11 9.58
CA TYR A 59 -22.10 2.36 10.27
C TYR A 59 -20.97 3.12 9.56
N ILE A 60 -19.88 2.43 9.20
CA ILE A 60 -18.76 3.05 8.49
C ILE A 60 -19.19 3.52 7.09
N LYS A 61 -19.97 2.72 6.36
CA LYS A 61 -20.50 3.11 5.05
C LYS A 61 -21.37 4.38 5.15
N ASP A 62 -22.26 4.44 6.12
CA ASP A 62 -23.18 5.56 6.34
C ASP A 62 -22.42 6.83 6.78
N LEU A 63 -21.41 6.68 7.65
CA LEU A 63 -20.53 7.77 8.10
C LEU A 63 -19.84 8.49 6.94
N PHE A 64 -19.38 7.72 5.93
CA PHE A 64 -18.76 8.27 4.72
C PHE A 64 -19.78 8.62 3.62
N SER A 65 -21.05 8.28 3.80
CA SER A 65 -22.12 8.75 2.90
C SER A 65 -22.67 10.11 3.32
N ASN A 66 -22.45 10.51 4.59
CA ASN A 66 -22.88 11.77 5.15
C ASN A 66 -21.79 12.86 5.03
N ASP A 67 -22.18 14.06 4.62
CA ASP A 67 -21.31 15.24 4.46
C ASP A 67 -21.12 16.07 5.74
N THR A 68 -21.79 15.74 6.85
CA THR A 68 -21.74 16.56 8.08
C THR A 68 -20.63 16.17 9.04
N THR A 69 -19.96 15.03 8.85
CA THR A 69 -18.90 14.57 9.76
C THR A 69 -17.55 15.06 9.27
N ASP A 70 -16.75 15.65 10.17
CA ASP A 70 -15.41 16.10 9.82
C ASP A 70 -14.45 14.94 9.52
N LEU A 71 -13.41 15.23 8.72
CA LEU A 71 -12.45 14.25 8.26
C LEU A 71 -11.65 13.57 9.39
N LYS A 72 -11.35 14.27 10.49
CA LYS A 72 -10.59 13.69 11.62
C LYS A 72 -11.45 12.65 12.33
N THR A 73 -12.73 12.96 12.56
CA THR A 73 -13.71 12.00 13.12
C THR A 73 -13.90 10.78 12.22
N GLN A 74 -14.00 10.98 10.90
CA GLN A 74 -14.07 9.90 9.92
C GLN A 74 -12.83 8.99 9.95
N CYS A 75 -11.63 9.59 9.97
CA CYS A 75 -10.36 8.85 10.08
C CYS A 75 -10.26 8.05 11.38
N ASN A 76 -10.64 8.65 12.51
CA ASN A 76 -10.69 7.97 13.80
C ASN A 76 -11.67 6.79 13.80
N ALA A 77 -12.81 6.91 13.12
CA ALA A 77 -13.76 5.80 12.98
C ALA A 77 -13.17 4.63 12.17
N ILE A 78 -12.38 4.90 11.11
CA ILE A 78 -11.63 3.85 10.40
C ILE A 78 -10.67 3.16 11.38
N VAL A 79 -9.91 3.91 12.18
CA VAL A 79 -8.97 3.34 13.16
C VAL A 79 -9.70 2.44 14.18
N SER A 80 -10.81 2.90 14.75
CA SER A 80 -11.62 2.10 15.67
C SER A 80 -12.18 0.83 15.00
N TYR A 81 -12.66 0.93 13.75
CA TYR A 81 -13.19 -0.19 13.00
C TYR A 81 -12.12 -1.26 12.67
N ILE A 82 -10.97 -0.82 12.16
CA ILE A 82 -9.85 -1.71 11.82
C ILE A 82 -9.26 -2.33 13.09
N SER A 83 -9.04 -1.56 14.15
CA SER A 83 -8.47 -2.06 15.41
C SER A 83 -9.37 -3.12 16.06
N GLU A 84 -10.68 -2.90 16.12
CA GLU A 84 -11.60 -3.93 16.63
C GLU A 84 -11.55 -5.23 15.81
N SER A 85 -11.53 -5.12 14.49
CA SER A 85 -11.41 -6.29 13.63
C SER A 85 -10.09 -7.02 13.84
N PHE A 86 -9.00 -6.28 14.03
CA PHE A 86 -7.68 -6.84 14.24
C PHE A 86 -7.63 -7.63 15.53
N ILE A 87 -8.17 -7.08 16.63
CA ILE A 87 -8.32 -7.81 17.89
C ILE A 87 -9.20 -9.05 17.68
N HIS A 88 -10.28 -8.92 16.93
CA HIS A 88 -11.16 -10.05 16.62
C HIS A 88 -10.43 -11.16 15.86
N TYR A 89 -9.65 -10.86 14.80
CA TYR A 89 -8.98 -11.88 13.98
C TYR A 89 -7.62 -12.34 14.49
N SER A 90 -7.05 -11.64 15.47
CA SER A 90 -5.73 -11.96 16.02
C SER A 90 -5.68 -13.28 16.78
N VAL A 91 -4.51 -13.91 16.73
CA VAL A 91 -4.12 -15.10 17.49
C VAL A 91 -2.65 -14.98 17.92
N TRP A 92 -2.27 -15.76 18.94
CA TRP A 92 -0.88 -15.87 19.42
C TRP A 92 -0.29 -14.50 19.74
N ASP A 93 -1.00 -13.76 20.60
CA ASP A 93 -0.57 -12.48 21.14
C ASP A 93 -0.33 -11.45 20.03
N PHE A 94 -1.31 -11.33 19.13
CA PHE A 94 -1.35 -10.38 18.01
C PHE A 94 -0.26 -10.55 16.95
N SER A 95 0.60 -11.56 17.07
CA SER A 95 1.63 -11.86 16.06
C SER A 95 1.04 -12.26 14.70
N HIS A 96 -0.17 -12.80 14.66
CA HIS A 96 -0.86 -13.21 13.44
C HIS A 96 -2.34 -12.84 13.50
N ALA A 97 -2.93 -12.44 12.36
CA ALA A 97 -4.36 -12.20 12.24
C ALA A 97 -4.96 -12.89 11.01
N TYR A 98 -5.86 -13.86 11.24
CA TYR A 98 -6.47 -14.67 10.19
C TYR A 98 -7.75 -14.02 9.66
N TYR A 99 -7.60 -13.07 8.75
CA TYR A 99 -8.72 -12.42 8.07
C TYR A 99 -9.45 -13.40 7.12
N PRO A 100 -10.79 -13.30 7.00
CA PRO A 100 -11.56 -14.02 6.01
C PRO A 100 -11.26 -13.44 4.62
N GLY A 101 -11.21 -14.31 3.60
CA GLY A 101 -10.97 -13.88 2.23
C GLY A 101 -10.31 -14.98 1.42
N ARG A 102 -9.94 -14.64 0.19
CA ARG A 102 -9.21 -15.51 -0.71
C ARG A 102 -7.72 -15.55 -0.35
N PRO A 103 -7.09 -16.73 -0.34
CA PRO A 103 -5.68 -16.87 -0.03
C PRO A 103 -4.77 -16.20 -1.05
N SER A 104 -3.54 -15.87 -0.66
CA SER A 104 -2.48 -15.55 -1.63
C SER A 104 -1.82 -16.82 -2.19
N GLN A 105 -0.83 -16.65 -3.06
CA GLN A 105 0.11 -17.69 -3.46
C GLN A 105 1.19 -17.96 -2.39
N GLN A 106 1.12 -17.34 -1.21
CA GLN A 106 1.97 -17.67 -0.07
C GLN A 106 1.24 -18.68 0.84
N THR A 107 1.81 -18.97 2.00
CA THR A 107 1.18 -19.88 2.98
C THR A 107 0.14 -19.16 3.83
N ALA A 108 -0.74 -19.91 4.48
CA ALA A 108 -1.75 -19.35 5.38
C ALA A 108 -1.13 -18.56 6.54
N LYS A 109 0.01 -19.04 7.08
CA LYS A 109 0.73 -18.31 8.12
C LYS A 109 1.27 -16.96 7.61
N ILE A 110 1.84 -16.90 6.40
CA ILE A 110 2.30 -15.63 5.81
C ILE A 110 1.13 -14.67 5.58
N ASP A 111 0.01 -15.15 5.04
CA ASP A 111 -1.23 -14.35 4.91
C ASP A 111 -1.68 -13.77 6.25
N ALA A 112 -1.52 -14.52 7.34
CA ALA A 112 -1.89 -14.06 8.68
C ALA A 112 -0.86 -13.09 9.28
N ILE A 113 0.43 -13.20 8.91
CA ILE A 113 1.44 -12.18 9.23
C ILE A 113 1.07 -10.86 8.55
N GLU A 114 0.62 -10.88 7.29
CA GLU A 114 0.17 -9.65 6.60
C GLU A 114 -0.92 -8.92 7.39
N GLY A 115 -1.85 -9.66 8.02
CA GLY A 115 -2.90 -9.08 8.87
C GLY A 115 -2.34 -8.29 10.05
N THR A 116 -1.24 -8.75 10.63
CA THR A 116 -0.54 -8.04 11.70
C THR A 116 0.34 -6.92 11.15
N SER A 117 1.30 -7.24 10.27
CA SER A 117 2.29 -6.28 9.75
C SER A 117 1.65 -5.06 9.12
N ARG A 118 0.50 -5.21 8.44
CA ARG A 118 -0.17 -4.11 7.74
C ARG A 118 -1.15 -3.33 8.61
N THR A 119 -1.46 -3.82 9.82
CA THR A 119 -2.30 -3.12 10.80
C THR A 119 -1.48 -2.34 11.81
N LEU A 120 -0.35 -2.90 12.29
CA LEU A 120 0.46 -2.25 13.33
C LEU A 120 0.91 -0.82 12.98
N PRO A 121 1.26 -0.46 11.72
CA PRO A 121 1.57 0.92 11.37
C PRO A 121 0.42 1.90 11.63
N THR A 122 -0.83 1.48 11.42
CA THR A 122 -2.01 2.33 11.70
C THR A 122 -2.18 2.54 13.20
N LEU A 123 -2.00 1.49 14.00
CA LEU A 123 -2.04 1.61 15.46
C LEU A 123 -0.91 2.51 15.98
N ALA A 124 0.30 2.33 15.47
CA ALA A 124 1.46 3.12 15.86
C ALA A 124 1.36 4.59 15.40
N ALA A 125 0.82 4.87 14.21
CA ALA A 125 0.56 6.23 13.74
C ALA A 125 -0.53 6.93 14.57
N TRP A 126 -1.60 6.22 14.93
CA TRP A 126 -2.63 6.74 15.84
C TRP A 126 -2.04 7.05 17.22
N LEU A 127 -1.22 6.15 17.77
CA LEU A 127 -0.56 6.34 19.07
C LEU A 127 0.38 7.56 19.03
N HIS A 128 1.17 7.70 17.95
CA HIS A 128 2.02 8.86 17.73
C HIS A 128 1.22 10.18 17.76
N ALA A 129 0.09 10.22 17.04
CA ALA A 129 -0.76 11.40 16.94
C ALA A 129 -1.43 11.81 18.27
N ASN A 130 -1.69 10.85 19.16
CA ASN A 130 -2.45 11.07 20.41
C ASN A 130 -1.57 11.24 21.65
N GLY A 131 -0.25 11.10 21.52
CA GLY A 131 0.68 11.35 22.62
C GLY A 131 0.65 10.32 23.74
N LYS A 132 1.33 10.62 24.85
CA LYS A 132 1.45 9.72 26.02
C LYS A 132 0.20 9.67 26.89
N GLU A 133 -0.65 10.70 26.82
CA GLU A 133 -1.84 10.84 27.67
C GLU A 133 -3.00 9.98 27.17
N ASN A 134 -3.03 9.64 25.88
CA ASN A 134 -4.08 8.83 25.28
C ASN A 134 -3.52 7.65 24.50
N THR A 135 -3.35 6.53 25.20
CA THR A 135 -2.82 5.27 24.63
C THR A 135 -3.90 4.25 24.26
N ASN A 136 -5.17 4.57 24.52
CA ASN A 136 -6.29 3.66 24.33
C ASN A 136 -7.17 4.11 23.17
N ILE A 137 -7.23 3.30 22.10
CA ILE A 137 -8.26 3.48 21.08
C ILE A 137 -9.60 3.08 21.70
N ILE A 138 -10.57 3.98 21.67
CA ILE A 138 -11.96 3.63 22.01
C ILE A 138 -12.61 3.03 20.76
N GLY A 139 -12.92 1.73 20.82
CA GLY A 139 -13.67 1.05 19.77
C GLY A 139 -15.02 1.70 19.50
N LEU A 140 -15.58 1.44 18.32
CA LEU A 140 -16.99 1.72 18.01
C LEU A 140 -17.93 1.01 18.99
N ASN A 141 -17.51 -0.14 19.52
CA ASN A 141 -18.16 -0.87 20.61
C ASN A 141 -17.96 -0.25 22.02
N LYS A 142 -17.30 0.91 22.10
CA LYS A 142 -16.97 1.67 23.33
C LYS A 142 -16.01 0.96 24.29
N LYS A 143 -15.33 -0.11 23.86
CA LYS A 143 -14.29 -0.78 24.65
C LYS A 143 -12.91 -0.20 24.34
N PRO A 144 -12.05 -0.01 25.35
CA PRO A 144 -10.69 0.44 25.13
C PRO A 144 -9.82 -0.67 24.53
N ILE A 145 -8.90 -0.29 23.65
CA ILE A 145 -7.82 -1.13 23.12
C ILE A 145 -6.51 -0.45 23.49
N ASN A 146 -5.75 -1.04 24.41
CA ASN A 146 -4.44 -0.54 24.81
C ASN A 146 -3.43 -0.80 23.68
N VAL A 147 -3.07 0.26 22.96
CA VAL A 147 -2.23 0.16 21.76
C VAL A 147 -0.79 -0.26 22.09
N PRO A 148 -0.10 0.33 23.09
CA PRO A 148 1.21 -0.15 23.53
C PRO A 148 1.25 -1.65 23.86
N ASP A 149 0.24 -2.17 24.56
CA ASP A 149 0.18 -3.59 24.93
C ASP A 149 0.03 -4.48 23.70
N VAL A 150 -0.82 -4.09 22.74
CA VAL A 150 -1.00 -4.83 21.48
C VAL A 150 0.32 -4.90 20.70
N LEU A 151 1.01 -3.76 20.55
CA LEU A 151 2.30 -3.68 19.86
C LEU A 151 3.37 -4.51 20.57
N ARG A 152 3.51 -4.35 21.89
CA ARG A 152 4.47 -5.08 22.72
C ARG A 152 4.29 -6.59 22.59
N HIS A 153 3.06 -7.08 22.76
CA HIS A 153 2.76 -8.50 22.61
C HIS A 153 3.06 -9.01 21.20
N ALA A 154 2.66 -8.28 20.15
CA ALA A 154 2.89 -8.68 18.77
C ALA A 154 4.39 -8.85 18.47
N PHE A 155 5.24 -7.90 18.87
CA PHE A 155 6.68 -7.99 18.65
C PHE A 155 7.34 -9.10 19.45
N LEU A 156 7.02 -9.24 20.74
CA LEU A 156 7.62 -10.28 21.59
C LEU A 156 7.21 -11.69 21.13
N ALA A 157 5.94 -11.89 20.78
CA ALA A 157 5.45 -13.16 20.26
C ALA A 157 5.97 -13.46 18.85
N GLY A 158 6.05 -12.44 17.99
CA GLY A 158 6.48 -12.53 16.60
C GLY A 158 7.97 -12.82 16.43
N THR A 159 8.80 -12.34 17.36
CA THR A 159 10.27 -12.45 17.27
C THR A 159 10.87 -13.53 18.16
N ASN A 160 10.08 -14.21 19.00
CA ASN A 160 10.54 -15.30 19.86
C ASN A 160 10.48 -16.67 19.12
N PRO A 161 11.62 -17.33 18.84
CA PRO A 161 11.65 -18.62 18.13
C PRO A 161 10.93 -19.78 18.83
N HIS A 162 10.74 -19.69 20.15
CA HIS A 162 10.04 -20.70 20.95
C HIS A 162 8.53 -20.44 21.07
N HIS A 163 8.06 -19.26 20.65
CA HIS A 163 6.66 -18.92 20.70
C HIS A 163 5.90 -19.46 19.48
N LYS A 164 4.66 -19.92 19.68
CA LYS A 164 3.80 -20.39 18.58
C LYS A 164 3.58 -19.33 17.51
N GLY A 165 3.56 -18.07 17.94
CA GLY A 165 3.44 -16.87 17.12
C GLY A 165 4.72 -16.42 16.41
N PHE A 166 5.82 -17.18 16.46
CA PHE A 166 7.05 -16.80 15.77
C PHE A 166 6.81 -16.57 14.27
N TRP A 167 7.26 -15.43 13.74
CA TRP A 167 7.15 -15.05 12.33
C TRP A 167 8.04 -15.91 11.43
N GLY A 168 8.99 -16.64 11.99
CA GLY A 168 9.85 -17.55 11.25
C GLY A 168 11.16 -16.90 10.81
N GLN A 169 12.04 -17.74 10.27
CA GLN A 169 13.29 -17.32 9.65
C GLN A 169 13.01 -16.76 8.25
N LEU A 170 13.71 -15.71 7.87
CA LEU A 170 13.67 -15.16 6.51
C LEU A 170 14.62 -15.97 5.61
N HIS A 171 14.25 -16.05 4.33
CA HIS A 171 15.10 -16.60 3.28
C HIS A 171 15.10 -15.69 2.05
N ASP A 172 15.86 -16.06 1.02
CA ASP A 172 15.87 -15.32 -0.24
C ASP A 172 14.46 -15.23 -0.85
N TYR A 173 14.11 -14.04 -1.37
CA TYR A 173 12.84 -13.72 -2.02
C TYR A 173 11.60 -13.94 -1.15
N ASP A 174 11.72 -13.78 0.17
CA ASP A 174 10.65 -14.04 1.11
C ASP A 174 9.69 -12.86 1.29
N GLN A 175 8.38 -13.12 1.27
CA GLN A 175 7.36 -12.10 1.54
C GLN A 175 7.55 -11.45 2.91
N LYS A 176 8.15 -12.16 3.88
CA LYS A 176 8.48 -11.59 5.20
C LYS A 176 9.42 -10.39 5.10
N THR A 177 10.22 -10.27 4.05
CA THR A 177 11.01 -9.04 3.80
C THR A 177 10.09 -7.84 3.56
N CYS A 178 9.02 -7.98 2.78
CA CYS A 178 8.03 -6.92 2.60
C CYS A 178 7.35 -6.57 3.93
N GLU A 179 6.86 -7.59 4.64
CA GLU A 179 6.13 -7.39 5.90
C GLU A 179 7.01 -6.78 7.00
N SER A 180 8.31 -7.09 7.01
CA SER A 180 9.27 -6.53 7.97
C SER A 180 9.42 -5.01 7.86
N ALA A 181 9.20 -4.41 6.68
CA ALA A 181 9.29 -2.96 6.53
C ALA A 181 8.17 -2.23 7.29
N ASP A 182 6.93 -2.70 7.16
CA ASP A 182 5.79 -2.13 7.90
C ASP A 182 5.93 -2.41 9.41
N LEU A 183 6.39 -3.60 9.81
CA LEU A 183 6.68 -3.92 11.22
C LEU A 183 7.77 -3.00 11.81
N ALA A 184 8.87 -2.78 11.09
CA ALA A 184 9.94 -1.88 11.53
C ALA A 184 9.41 -0.44 11.65
N LEU A 185 8.62 0.01 10.68
CA LEU A 185 8.00 1.34 10.72
C LEU A 185 7.06 1.49 11.93
N ALA A 186 6.23 0.50 12.22
CA ALA A 186 5.37 0.50 13.39
C ALA A 186 6.17 0.59 14.71
N LEU A 187 7.28 -0.15 14.82
CA LEU A 187 8.16 -0.09 15.97
C LEU A 187 8.81 1.29 16.14
N TRP A 188 9.24 1.89 15.03
CA TRP A 188 9.85 3.22 15.04
C TRP A 188 8.85 4.32 15.41
N MET A 189 7.65 4.33 14.82
CA MET A 189 6.61 5.31 15.14
C MET A 189 6.16 5.22 16.60
N SER A 190 6.13 4.01 17.16
CA SER A 190 5.72 3.75 18.54
C SER A 190 6.86 3.72 19.56
N LYS A 191 8.08 4.13 19.17
CA LYS A 191 9.30 3.93 19.97
C LYS A 191 9.23 4.52 21.39
N GLU A 192 8.54 5.64 21.55
CA GLU A 192 8.42 6.31 22.85
C GLU A 192 7.53 5.56 23.85
N TRP A 193 6.65 4.67 23.39
CA TRP A 193 5.73 3.90 24.22
C TRP A 193 6.11 2.41 24.31
N VAL A 194 6.80 1.90 23.29
CA VAL A 194 7.08 0.47 23.15
C VAL A 194 8.58 0.20 23.23
N TRP A 195 9.35 0.69 22.25
CA TRP A 195 10.79 0.40 22.15
C TRP A 195 11.58 0.79 23.41
N ASN A 196 11.33 1.99 23.94
CA ASN A 196 12.08 2.51 25.08
C ASN A 196 11.83 1.72 26.38
N TYR A 197 10.70 1.01 26.47
CA TYR A 197 10.30 0.22 27.64
C TYR A 197 10.69 -1.26 27.53
N PHE A 198 11.21 -1.72 26.38
CA PHE A 198 11.79 -3.04 26.28
C PHE A 198 13.10 -3.13 27.07
N SER A 199 13.27 -4.26 27.77
CA SER A 199 14.56 -4.65 28.35
C SER A 199 15.61 -4.88 27.26
N ASN A 200 16.90 -4.89 27.63
CA ASN A 200 17.97 -5.15 26.67
C ASN A 200 17.82 -6.51 25.97
N ALA A 201 17.34 -7.55 26.68
CA ALA A 201 17.09 -8.86 26.10
C ALA A 201 15.94 -8.84 25.07
N GLU A 202 14.86 -8.11 25.36
CA GLU A 202 13.74 -7.94 24.43
C GLU A 202 14.16 -7.14 23.19
N LYS A 203 14.94 -6.07 23.37
CA LYS A 203 15.54 -5.31 22.26
C LYS A 203 16.40 -6.21 21.39
N GLU A 204 17.26 -7.03 21.99
CA GLU A 204 18.13 -7.95 21.25
C GLU A 204 17.35 -9.04 20.50
N GLN A 205 16.28 -9.57 21.10
CA GLN A 205 15.39 -10.51 20.41
C GLN A 205 14.77 -9.90 19.15
N ILE A 206 14.24 -8.68 19.28
CA ILE A 206 13.58 -7.96 18.18
C ILE A 206 14.59 -7.59 17.09
N THR A 207 15.75 -7.05 17.46
CA THR A 207 16.80 -6.67 16.50
C THR A 207 17.33 -7.88 15.76
N THR A 208 17.55 -9.00 16.46
CA THR A 208 17.99 -10.26 15.85
C THR A 208 17.04 -10.71 14.75
N TRP A 209 15.73 -10.62 14.98
CA TRP A 209 14.75 -10.99 13.95
C TRP A 209 14.83 -10.06 12.73
N PHE A 210 14.89 -8.73 12.94
CA PHE A 210 14.97 -7.78 11.84
C PHE A 210 16.29 -7.85 11.05
N LYS A 211 17.42 -8.12 11.72
CA LYS A 211 18.76 -8.19 11.06
C LYS A 211 18.84 -9.27 9.99
N GLN A 212 17.96 -10.28 9.99
CA GLN A 212 17.89 -11.29 8.94
C GLN A 212 17.75 -10.70 7.53
N VAL A 213 17.07 -9.54 7.38
CA VAL A 213 16.89 -8.91 6.05
C VAL A 213 18.22 -8.56 5.36
N ASN A 214 19.28 -8.33 6.14
CA ASN A 214 20.59 -7.95 5.62
C ASN A 214 21.24 -9.07 4.80
N HIS A 215 20.83 -10.31 5.02
CA HIS A 215 21.37 -11.50 4.37
C HIS A 215 20.44 -12.05 3.26
N CYS A 216 19.25 -11.47 3.09
CA CYS A 216 18.25 -11.95 2.14
C CYS A 216 18.40 -11.25 0.78
N LYS A 217 18.34 -12.03 -0.30
CA LYS A 217 18.14 -11.49 -1.65
C LYS A 217 16.69 -11.07 -1.85
N THR A 218 16.50 -10.03 -2.64
CA THR A 218 15.18 -9.50 -3.01
C THR A 218 15.00 -9.49 -4.51
N VAL A 219 13.74 -9.48 -4.96
CA VAL A 219 13.44 -9.20 -6.37
C VAL A 219 13.96 -7.80 -6.72
N ASP A 220 14.49 -7.65 -7.93
CA ASP A 220 15.06 -6.38 -8.39
C ASP A 220 13.97 -5.38 -8.83
N ASN A 221 13.31 -4.81 -7.83
CA ASN A 221 12.20 -3.86 -7.96
C ASN A 221 12.05 -3.05 -6.66
N ASN A 222 10.85 -2.54 -6.35
CA ASN A 222 10.56 -1.84 -5.10
C ASN A 222 10.96 -2.59 -3.80
N TRP A 223 11.23 -3.90 -3.83
CA TRP A 223 11.64 -4.65 -2.65
C TRP A 223 12.94 -4.15 -2.01
N HIS A 224 13.80 -3.47 -2.77
CA HIS A 224 14.98 -2.80 -2.22
C HIS A 224 14.59 -1.75 -1.16
N LEU A 225 13.46 -1.06 -1.32
CA LEU A 225 12.95 -0.08 -0.35
C LEU A 225 12.57 -0.74 0.98
N PHE A 226 12.00 -1.95 0.96
CA PHE A 226 11.62 -2.65 2.20
C PHE A 226 12.83 -2.98 3.07
N VAL A 227 13.91 -3.46 2.45
CA VAL A 227 15.18 -3.72 3.16
C VAL A 227 15.76 -2.43 3.74
N LEU A 228 15.78 -1.35 2.95
CA LEU A 228 16.27 -0.05 3.38
C LEU A 228 15.44 0.54 4.53
N THR A 229 14.10 0.38 4.52
CA THR A 229 13.23 0.79 5.63
C THR A 229 13.68 0.13 6.94
N VAL A 230 13.89 -1.18 6.93
CA VAL A 230 14.33 -1.91 8.13
C VAL A 230 15.71 -1.45 8.59
N GLN A 231 16.66 -1.28 7.67
CA GLN A 231 18.01 -0.83 7.99
C GLN A 231 18.05 0.58 8.58
N LEU A 232 17.28 1.52 8.02
CA LEU A 232 17.16 2.89 8.54
C LEU A 232 16.52 2.91 9.93
N VAL A 233 15.46 2.12 10.14
CA VAL A 233 14.83 1.99 11.46
C VAL A 233 15.83 1.42 12.48
N LEU A 234 16.53 0.33 12.16
CA LEU A 234 17.50 -0.27 13.08
C LEU A 234 18.64 0.69 13.41
N LYS A 235 19.18 1.41 12.41
CA LYS A 235 20.18 2.47 12.63
C LYS A 235 19.64 3.52 13.61
N ASN A 236 18.41 3.99 13.43
CA ASN A 236 17.81 5.00 14.31
C ASN A 236 17.58 4.48 15.75
N LEU A 237 17.12 3.24 15.90
CA LEU A 237 16.76 2.68 17.20
C LEU A 237 17.94 2.14 18.01
N THR A 238 19.01 1.70 17.35
CA THR A 238 20.12 0.98 17.98
C THR A 238 21.49 1.59 17.73
N GLY A 239 21.63 2.47 16.74
CA GLY A 239 22.92 2.94 16.23
C GLY A 239 23.62 1.96 15.28
N ASP A 240 23.10 0.73 15.13
CA ASP A 240 23.69 -0.29 14.25
C ASP A 240 23.41 0.02 12.78
N ASN A 241 24.47 0.37 12.03
CA ASN A 241 24.36 0.84 10.67
C ASN A 241 24.71 -0.25 9.65
N HIS A 242 23.67 -0.83 9.07
CA HIS A 242 23.77 -1.82 7.98
C HIS A 242 23.20 -1.31 6.65
N ILE A 243 23.07 0.01 6.46
CA ILE A 243 22.44 0.58 5.25
C ILE A 243 23.20 0.13 4.00
N GLN A 244 22.50 -0.55 3.10
CA GLN A 244 23.03 -0.99 1.82
C GLN A 244 22.79 0.07 0.75
N TYR A 245 23.61 1.13 0.71
CA TYR A 245 23.46 2.24 -0.24
C TYR A 245 23.36 1.81 -1.71
N LYS A 246 23.99 0.69 -2.12
CA LYS A 246 23.81 0.12 -3.48
C LYS A 246 22.36 -0.21 -3.83
N LYS A 247 21.54 -0.64 -2.86
CA LYS A 247 20.10 -0.87 -3.06
C LYS A 247 19.38 0.45 -3.33
N TYR A 248 19.79 1.52 -2.66
CA TYR A 248 19.21 2.85 -2.85
C TYR A 248 19.60 3.44 -4.21
N GLU A 249 20.87 3.31 -4.62
CA GLU A 249 21.30 3.67 -5.98
C GLU A 249 20.52 2.88 -7.04
N ARG A 250 20.28 1.58 -6.81
CA ARG A 250 19.44 0.76 -7.70
C ARG A 250 17.99 1.27 -7.78
N ILE A 251 17.42 1.79 -6.69
CA ILE A 251 16.12 2.46 -6.73
C ILE A 251 16.17 3.76 -7.54
N LYS A 252 17.25 4.55 -7.44
CA LYS A 252 17.41 5.78 -8.24
C LYS A 252 17.56 5.48 -9.73
N GLU A 253 18.14 4.34 -10.10
CA GLU A 253 18.16 3.89 -11.49
C GLU A 253 16.74 3.65 -12.04
N PHE A 254 15.78 3.27 -11.19
CA PHE A 254 14.37 3.11 -11.55
C PHE A 254 13.61 4.42 -11.76
N TYR A 255 14.15 5.56 -11.32
CA TYR A 255 13.56 6.88 -11.55
C TYR A 255 13.60 7.26 -13.03
N VAL A 256 12.46 7.60 -13.64
CA VAL A 256 12.36 7.90 -15.08
C VAL A 256 12.10 9.38 -15.40
N GLY A 257 11.87 10.22 -14.39
CA GLY A 257 11.50 11.63 -14.55
C GLY A 257 10.08 11.91 -14.06
N ASP A 258 9.73 13.21 -13.96
CA ASP A 258 8.43 13.71 -13.47
C ASP A 258 7.92 13.06 -12.17
N GLY A 259 8.83 12.63 -11.28
CA GLY A 259 8.48 11.93 -10.04
C GLY A 259 8.15 10.44 -10.17
N TRP A 260 8.19 9.87 -11.38
CA TRP A 260 7.83 8.47 -11.64
C TRP A 260 9.03 7.52 -11.56
N PHE A 261 8.76 6.33 -11.04
CA PHE A 261 9.65 5.17 -11.02
C PHE A 261 9.04 4.02 -11.83
N ARG A 262 9.89 3.30 -12.58
CA ARG A 262 9.54 2.02 -13.18
C ARG A 262 9.84 0.89 -12.19
N ASP A 263 8.88 0.02 -11.89
CA ASP A 263 9.07 -1.01 -10.87
C ASP A 263 9.97 -2.18 -11.34
N GLY A 264 11.28 -1.94 -11.34
CA GLY A 264 12.28 -2.82 -11.95
C GLY A 264 12.41 -2.58 -13.46
N ALA A 265 13.43 -3.20 -14.08
CA ALA A 265 13.73 -2.97 -15.49
C ALA A 265 12.58 -3.35 -16.45
N LYS A 266 11.74 -4.34 -16.09
CA LYS A 266 10.54 -4.80 -16.84
C LYS A 266 9.21 -4.39 -16.17
N GLY A 267 9.26 -3.44 -15.25
CA GLY A 267 8.09 -2.92 -14.54
C GLY A 267 7.18 -2.08 -15.43
N ASN A 268 5.96 -1.85 -14.95
CA ASN A 268 5.05 -0.87 -15.53
C ASN A 268 5.07 0.41 -14.67
N TYR A 269 4.52 1.51 -15.22
CA TYR A 269 4.15 2.67 -14.41
C TYR A 269 2.77 2.42 -13.79
N ASP A 270 2.75 2.24 -12.48
CA ASP A 270 1.52 2.03 -11.72
C ASP A 270 1.57 2.74 -10.36
N TYR A 271 0.50 2.59 -9.60
CA TYR A 271 0.31 3.24 -8.32
C TYR A 271 1.20 2.70 -7.19
N TYR A 272 2.09 1.71 -7.43
CA TYR A 272 3.21 1.48 -6.52
C TYR A 272 4.10 2.71 -6.37
N ASN A 273 4.06 3.66 -7.33
CA ASN A 273 4.63 4.98 -7.11
C ASN A 273 4.04 5.67 -5.87
N ALA A 274 2.72 5.57 -5.67
CA ALA A 274 2.05 6.18 -4.53
C ALA A 274 2.28 5.43 -3.22
N TRP A 275 1.96 4.14 -3.18
CA TRP A 275 1.98 3.39 -1.92
C TRP A 275 3.28 2.65 -1.65
N ALA A 276 4.22 2.48 -2.58
CA ALA A 276 5.52 1.84 -2.31
C ALA A 276 6.68 2.84 -2.40
N PHE A 277 6.95 3.42 -3.57
CA PHE A 277 8.10 4.33 -3.76
C PHE A 277 8.00 5.57 -2.88
N HIS A 278 7.03 6.45 -3.14
CA HIS A 278 6.92 7.71 -2.39
C HIS A 278 6.54 7.50 -0.92
N TYR A 279 5.81 6.42 -0.60
CA TYR A 279 5.56 6.03 0.78
C TYR A 279 6.86 5.72 1.53
N SER A 280 7.70 4.83 1.01
CA SER A 280 8.98 4.48 1.66
C SER A 280 9.95 5.66 1.71
N LEU A 281 10.10 6.40 0.62
CA LEU A 281 10.99 7.57 0.57
C LEU A 281 10.57 8.65 1.56
N TYR A 282 9.27 8.90 1.72
CA TYR A 282 8.77 9.78 2.77
C TYR A 282 9.23 9.34 4.16
N TRP A 283 9.05 8.07 4.51
CA TRP A 283 9.49 7.57 5.82
C TRP A 283 11.00 7.63 6.01
N PHE A 284 11.80 7.49 4.95
CA PHE A 284 13.25 7.67 5.04
C PHE A 284 13.59 9.07 5.58
N THR A 285 12.95 10.11 5.05
CA THR A 285 13.15 11.50 5.53
C THR A 285 12.67 11.74 6.97
N LYS A 286 11.76 10.90 7.49
CA LYS A 286 11.29 11.00 8.87
C LYS A 286 12.19 10.25 9.84
N ILE A 287 12.75 9.13 9.40
CA ILE A 287 13.65 8.28 10.20
C ILE A 287 15.06 8.87 10.23
N ASP A 288 15.55 9.37 9.10
CA ASP A 288 16.87 9.97 8.90
C ASP A 288 16.71 11.22 8.01
N PRO A 289 16.55 12.43 8.61
CA PRO A 289 16.26 13.66 7.87
C PRO A 289 17.26 14.05 6.79
N GLU A 290 18.50 13.58 6.89
CA GLU A 290 19.58 13.87 5.95
C GLU A 290 19.71 12.84 4.82
N PHE A 291 18.89 11.78 4.82
CA PHE A 291 18.98 10.70 3.84
C PHE A 291 18.47 11.15 2.46
N ASP A 292 19.39 11.67 1.64
CA ASP A 292 19.15 12.15 0.26
C ASP A 292 17.90 13.02 0.12
N ALA A 293 17.75 13.96 1.06
CA ALA A 293 16.55 14.77 1.22
C ALA A 293 16.20 15.55 -0.05
N ASP A 294 17.20 16.04 -0.78
CA ASP A 294 17.00 16.80 -2.02
C ASP A 294 16.38 15.95 -3.13
N PHE A 295 16.89 14.74 -3.37
CA PHE A 295 16.30 13.83 -4.37
C PHE A 295 14.88 13.41 -3.97
N ILE A 296 14.65 13.10 -2.69
CA ILE A 296 13.33 12.67 -2.23
C ILE A 296 12.31 13.80 -2.36
N ARG A 297 12.64 15.02 -1.92
CA ARG A 297 11.74 16.18 -2.01
C ARG A 297 11.48 16.59 -3.46
N SER A 298 12.50 16.58 -4.31
CA SER A 298 12.37 16.96 -5.72
C SER A 298 11.58 15.93 -6.52
N SER A 299 11.83 14.63 -6.34
CA SER A 299 11.07 13.57 -7.01
C SER A 299 9.61 13.55 -6.55
N LEU A 300 9.32 13.75 -5.26
CA LEU A 300 7.95 13.87 -4.76
C LEU A 300 7.23 15.09 -5.34
N SER A 301 7.89 16.25 -5.36
CA SER A 301 7.31 17.48 -5.93
C SER A 301 7.04 17.31 -7.43
N GLY A 302 7.93 16.66 -8.16
CA GLY A 302 7.74 16.32 -9.58
C GLY A 302 6.53 15.40 -9.81
N LEU A 303 6.32 14.41 -8.93
CA LEU A 303 5.14 13.55 -9.01
C LEU A 303 3.88 14.37 -8.76
N VAL A 304 3.83 15.09 -7.65
CA VAL A 304 2.62 15.79 -7.18
C VAL A 304 2.19 16.91 -8.12
N ALA A 305 3.13 17.56 -8.81
CA ALA A 305 2.84 18.58 -9.82
C ALA A 305 1.85 18.09 -10.89
N ASN A 306 1.91 16.80 -11.27
CA ASN A 306 1.03 16.20 -12.27
C ASN A 306 -0.03 15.27 -11.66
N TYR A 307 0.34 14.51 -10.63
CA TYR A 307 -0.49 13.47 -10.03
C TYR A 307 -1.73 14.01 -9.30
N ARG A 308 -1.66 15.25 -8.77
CA ARG A 308 -2.81 15.93 -8.13
C ARG A 308 -4.03 16.05 -9.05
N TYR A 309 -3.83 16.08 -10.37
CA TYR A 309 -4.89 16.18 -11.38
C TYR A 309 -5.67 14.87 -11.58
N PHE A 310 -5.25 13.75 -11.01
CA PHE A 310 -5.94 12.46 -11.19
C PHE A 310 -7.18 12.33 -10.33
N PHE A 311 -7.30 13.16 -9.29
CA PHE A 311 -8.34 13.01 -8.28
C PHE A 311 -9.60 13.76 -8.69
N THR A 312 -10.72 13.08 -8.51
CA THR A 312 -12.07 13.63 -8.65
C THR A 312 -12.87 13.31 -7.39
N ALA A 313 -14.00 14.00 -7.18
CA ALA A 313 -14.91 13.67 -6.11
C ALA A 313 -15.53 12.25 -6.23
N LYS A 314 -15.40 11.60 -7.40
CA LYS A 314 -16.03 10.33 -7.74
C LYS A 314 -15.03 9.30 -8.28
N GLY A 315 -13.80 9.31 -7.77
CA GLY A 315 -12.77 8.33 -8.11
C GLY A 315 -11.58 8.91 -8.85
N LEU A 316 -10.79 8.04 -9.47
CA LEU A 316 -9.56 8.36 -10.18
C LEU A 316 -9.26 7.29 -11.25
N PRO A 317 -8.47 7.61 -12.29
CA PRO A 317 -8.13 6.67 -13.35
C PRO A 317 -7.26 5.50 -12.88
N PHE A 318 -7.84 4.39 -12.42
CA PHE A 318 -7.05 3.25 -11.97
C PHE A 318 -6.41 2.47 -13.13
N PHE A 319 -5.09 2.34 -13.10
CA PHE A 319 -4.30 1.53 -14.02
C PHE A 319 -3.26 0.68 -13.27
N GLY A 320 -2.72 -0.33 -13.96
CA GLY A 320 -1.71 -1.22 -13.40
C GLY A 320 -2.29 -2.28 -12.46
N ARG A 321 -1.52 -2.62 -11.42
CA ARG A 321 -1.81 -3.75 -10.51
C ARG A 321 -2.23 -3.28 -9.11
N SER A 322 -2.74 -4.20 -8.31
CA SER A 322 -3.10 -3.98 -6.90
C SER A 322 -4.03 -2.79 -6.65
N VAL A 323 -5.00 -2.60 -7.55
CA VAL A 323 -6.04 -1.55 -7.43
C VAL A 323 -6.87 -1.68 -6.15
N CYS A 324 -6.86 -2.85 -5.49
CA CYS A 324 -7.46 -3.02 -4.18
C CYS A 324 -6.82 -2.13 -3.09
N TYR A 325 -5.64 -1.53 -3.31
CA TYR A 325 -5.01 -0.59 -2.38
C TYR A 325 -5.54 0.85 -2.50
N ARG A 326 -6.55 1.11 -3.34
CA ARG A 326 -7.12 2.42 -3.69
C ARG A 326 -7.21 3.51 -2.61
N LEU A 327 -7.49 3.20 -1.34
CA LEU A 327 -7.56 4.24 -0.30
C LEU A 327 -6.20 4.90 -0.04
N ALA A 328 -5.10 4.25 -0.43
CA ALA A 328 -3.74 4.78 -0.33
C ALA A 328 -3.34 5.71 -1.48
N ALA A 329 -4.18 5.90 -2.51
CA ALA A 329 -3.82 6.64 -3.71
C ALA A 329 -3.36 8.08 -3.41
N THR A 330 -3.90 8.71 -2.37
CA THR A 330 -3.58 10.10 -1.97
C THR A 330 -2.33 10.23 -1.10
N ALA A 331 -1.64 9.12 -0.78
CA ALA A 331 -0.45 9.15 0.08
C ALA A 331 0.59 10.21 -0.38
N PRO A 332 0.97 10.30 -1.67
CA PRO A 332 1.93 11.32 -2.13
C PRO A 332 1.50 12.77 -1.88
N LEU A 333 0.18 13.06 -1.94
CA LEU A 333 -0.33 14.41 -1.72
C LEU A 333 -0.15 14.83 -0.26
N LEU A 334 -0.42 13.91 0.66
CA LEU A 334 -0.24 14.13 2.10
C LEU A 334 1.24 14.24 2.48
N THR A 335 2.10 13.39 1.89
CA THR A 335 3.55 13.50 2.12
C THR A 335 4.11 14.81 1.59
N ALA A 336 3.57 15.33 0.48
CA ALA A 336 4.01 16.59 -0.10
C ALA A 336 3.62 17.79 0.77
N VAL A 337 2.45 17.75 1.41
CA VAL A 337 2.06 18.74 2.42
C VAL A 337 3.06 18.76 3.58
N ASP A 338 3.35 17.59 4.15
CA ASP A 338 4.24 17.48 5.32
C ASP A 338 5.72 17.79 4.98
N LEU A 339 6.13 17.56 3.73
CA LEU A 339 7.42 17.99 3.22
C LEU A 339 7.42 19.40 2.60
N GLN A 340 6.33 20.16 2.78
CA GLN A 340 6.19 21.57 2.38
C GLN A 340 6.45 21.82 0.89
N SER A 341 6.04 20.89 0.02
CA SER A 341 6.10 21.08 -1.42
C SER A 341 5.14 22.19 -1.87
N SER A 342 5.62 23.09 -2.73
CA SER A 342 4.78 24.13 -3.34
C SER A 342 3.83 23.62 -4.43
N ALA A 343 3.93 22.33 -4.81
CA ALA A 343 3.11 21.74 -5.87
C ALA A 343 1.63 21.54 -5.48
N ILE A 344 1.30 21.57 -4.18
CA ILE A 344 -0.07 21.36 -3.69
C ILE A 344 -0.32 22.16 -2.41
N SER A 345 -1.53 22.70 -2.27
CA SER A 345 -1.97 23.31 -1.01
C SER A 345 -2.50 22.25 -0.03
N ILE A 346 -2.49 22.56 1.26
CA ILE A 346 -3.08 21.69 2.29
C ILE A 346 -4.56 21.42 1.98
N GLY A 347 -5.31 22.46 1.57
CA GLY A 347 -6.73 22.34 1.24
C GLY A 347 -7.02 21.43 0.06
N GLU A 348 -6.17 21.42 -0.98
CA GLU A 348 -6.34 20.55 -2.15
C GLU A 348 -5.98 19.10 -1.81
N ALA A 349 -4.92 18.89 -1.03
CA ALA A 349 -4.55 17.57 -0.52
C ALA A 349 -5.63 16.99 0.41
N LYS A 350 -6.19 17.82 1.31
CA LYS A 350 -7.32 17.46 2.17
C LYS A 350 -8.54 17.06 1.34
N ARG A 351 -8.92 17.87 0.34
CA ARG A 351 -10.03 17.59 -0.57
C ARG A 351 -9.85 16.27 -1.30
N ALA A 352 -8.65 16.00 -1.83
CA ALA A 352 -8.36 14.75 -2.51
C ALA A 352 -8.44 13.54 -1.57
N PHE A 353 -7.86 13.65 -0.36
CA PHE A 353 -7.91 12.59 0.63
C PHE A 353 -9.33 12.28 1.12
N SER A 354 -10.06 13.33 1.50
CA SER A 354 -11.46 13.27 1.95
C SER A 354 -12.35 12.62 0.91
N THR A 355 -12.33 13.12 -0.34
CA THR A 355 -13.16 12.57 -1.42
C THR A 355 -12.76 11.15 -1.83
N ASN A 356 -11.48 10.80 -1.81
CA ASN A 356 -11.02 9.44 -2.08
C ASN A 356 -11.57 8.45 -1.03
N LEU A 357 -11.44 8.77 0.27
CA LEU A 357 -12.03 7.94 1.32
C LEU A 357 -13.55 7.87 1.19
N LYS A 358 -14.21 9.02 1.05
CA LYS A 358 -15.68 9.13 0.91
C LYS A 358 -16.18 8.24 -0.21
N TYR A 359 -15.64 8.41 -1.42
CA TYR A 359 -16.13 7.72 -2.61
C TYR A 359 -15.98 6.21 -2.49
N PHE A 360 -14.80 5.70 -2.10
CA PHE A 360 -14.60 4.26 -2.01
C PHE A 360 -15.38 3.64 -0.84
N ILE A 361 -15.35 4.24 0.35
CA ILE A 361 -15.96 3.66 1.55
C ILE A 361 -17.48 3.68 1.46
N SER A 362 -18.10 4.78 1.02
CA SER A 362 -19.56 4.86 0.81
C SER A 362 -20.06 3.86 -0.24
N ASN A 363 -19.20 3.46 -1.19
CA ASN A 363 -19.52 2.44 -2.19
C ASN A 363 -19.15 1.00 -1.76
N GLY A 364 -18.73 0.77 -0.51
CA GLY A 364 -18.52 -0.59 0.04
C GLY A 364 -17.07 -1.06 0.08
N ALA A 365 -16.11 -0.15 0.01
CA ALA A 365 -14.69 -0.50 0.04
C ALA A 365 -14.19 -1.13 1.36
N LEU A 366 -14.94 -0.98 2.45
CA LEU A 366 -14.66 -1.61 3.74
C LEU A 366 -15.78 -2.59 4.09
N GLN A 367 -15.42 -3.83 4.39
CA GLN A 367 -16.35 -4.88 4.83
C GLN A 367 -15.62 -5.82 5.77
N ALA A 368 -16.35 -6.48 6.67
CA ALA A 368 -15.79 -7.49 7.57
C ALA A 368 -14.59 -7.00 8.41
N GLY A 369 -14.46 -5.69 8.66
CA GLY A 369 -13.37 -5.08 9.41
C GLY A 369 -12.13 -4.70 8.61
N ILE A 370 -12.16 -4.76 7.27
CA ILE A 370 -10.95 -4.61 6.44
C ILE A 370 -11.28 -3.98 5.07
N PRO A 371 -10.34 -3.32 4.37
CA PRO A 371 -10.50 -3.02 2.96
C PRO A 371 -10.72 -4.28 2.12
N THR A 372 -11.71 -4.24 1.24
CA THR A 372 -12.14 -5.41 0.46
C THR A 372 -11.09 -5.88 -0.54
N GLN A 373 -11.18 -7.14 -0.96
CA GLN A 373 -10.33 -7.73 -2.00
C GLN A 373 -10.84 -7.36 -3.40
N GLY A 374 -10.87 -6.06 -3.70
CA GLY A 374 -11.37 -5.47 -4.93
C GLY A 374 -11.53 -3.94 -4.79
N ILE A 375 -12.40 -3.30 -5.59
CA ILE A 375 -12.57 -1.83 -5.59
C ILE A 375 -13.76 -1.38 -4.72
N PHE A 376 -14.92 -2.01 -4.84
CA PHE A 376 -16.12 -1.64 -4.06
C PHE A 376 -16.68 -2.81 -3.24
N GLY A 377 -15.95 -3.91 -3.25
CA GLY A 377 -16.35 -5.21 -2.74
C GLY A 377 -15.29 -6.22 -3.14
N ASP A 378 -15.49 -7.47 -2.74
CA ASP A 378 -14.61 -8.55 -3.17
C ASP A 378 -14.80 -8.82 -4.66
N ASP A 379 -13.73 -8.64 -5.44
CA ASP A 379 -13.70 -9.00 -6.86
C ASP A 379 -12.37 -9.68 -7.19
N SER A 380 -12.44 -11.00 -7.35
CA SER A 380 -11.27 -11.82 -7.66
C SER A 380 -10.62 -11.52 -9.01
N ARG A 381 -11.32 -10.82 -9.89
CA ARG A 381 -10.76 -10.36 -11.16
C ARG A 381 -9.77 -9.22 -10.94
N LEU A 382 -9.80 -8.52 -9.80
CA LEU A 382 -9.03 -7.30 -9.55
C LEU A 382 -7.91 -7.47 -8.53
N ILE A 383 -7.62 -8.72 -8.15
CA ILE A 383 -6.58 -9.06 -7.17
C ILE A 383 -5.46 -9.86 -7.82
N ASP A 384 -4.23 -9.58 -7.40
CA ASP A 384 -3.05 -10.29 -7.87
C ASP A 384 -2.88 -11.63 -7.13
N ASN A 385 -2.08 -12.54 -7.68
CA ASN A 385 -1.82 -13.85 -7.06
C ASN A 385 -1.10 -13.74 -5.72
N TYR A 386 -0.27 -12.72 -5.53
CA TYR A 386 0.39 -12.46 -4.25
C TYR A 386 -0.54 -11.83 -3.21
N SER A 387 -1.72 -11.35 -3.59
CA SER A 387 -2.65 -10.72 -2.66
C SER A 387 -3.49 -11.77 -1.93
N GLY A 388 -3.33 -11.83 -0.62
CA GLY A 388 -4.10 -12.65 0.32
C GLY A 388 -5.21 -11.86 1.02
N PRO A 389 -5.85 -12.45 2.04
CA PRO A 389 -7.02 -11.87 2.71
C PRO A 389 -6.73 -10.50 3.33
N ALA A 390 -5.53 -10.33 3.87
CA ALA A 390 -5.12 -9.12 4.58
C ALA A 390 -4.39 -8.11 3.69
N SER A 391 -4.09 -8.43 2.43
CA SER A 391 -3.19 -7.59 1.64
C SER A 391 -3.71 -6.18 1.43
N SER A 392 -5.04 -6.03 1.27
CA SER A 392 -5.69 -4.75 1.06
C SER A 392 -5.54 -3.77 2.22
N LEU A 393 -5.04 -4.18 3.40
CA LEU A 393 -4.68 -3.26 4.49
C LEU A 393 -3.63 -2.21 4.10
N TRP A 394 -2.86 -2.42 3.03
CA TRP A 394 -2.02 -1.34 2.47
C TRP A 394 -2.82 -0.11 2.00
N SER A 395 -4.14 -0.22 1.82
CA SER A 395 -5.02 0.94 1.68
C SER A 395 -4.92 1.94 2.82
N LEU A 396 -4.46 1.53 4.00
CA LEU A 396 -4.32 2.43 5.16
C LEU A 396 -3.10 3.33 5.08
N ARG A 397 -2.22 3.22 4.07
CA ARG A 397 -0.98 4.00 3.98
C ARG A 397 -1.21 5.52 3.96
N ALA A 398 -2.22 6.01 3.24
CA ALA A 398 -2.59 7.43 3.26
C ALA A 398 -3.12 7.86 4.64
N LEU A 399 -3.94 7.02 5.28
CA LEU A 399 -4.41 7.25 6.66
C LEU A 399 -3.24 7.32 7.65
N ASN A 400 -2.26 6.43 7.54
CA ASN A 400 -1.09 6.42 8.41
C ASN A 400 -0.30 7.74 8.31
N ILE A 401 -0.12 8.27 7.11
CA ILE A 401 0.51 9.59 6.90
C ILE A 401 -0.35 10.70 7.51
N ALA A 402 -1.66 10.71 7.21
CA ALA A 402 -2.58 11.72 7.73
C ALA A 402 -2.60 11.75 9.27
N LEU A 403 -2.63 10.59 9.93
CA LEU A 403 -2.54 10.49 11.38
C LEU A 403 -1.19 11.02 11.88
N PHE A 404 -0.09 10.59 11.27
CA PHE A 404 1.27 10.95 11.70
C PHE A 404 1.54 12.46 11.61
N CYS A 405 1.16 13.12 10.52
CA CYS A 405 1.50 14.52 10.30
C CYS A 405 0.32 15.50 10.41
N GLY A 406 -0.91 15.02 10.55
CA GLY A 406 -2.11 15.85 10.36
C GLY A 406 -2.24 17.02 11.33
N ASP A 407 -1.89 16.83 12.60
CA ASP A 407 -1.90 17.91 13.60
C ASP A 407 -0.75 18.90 13.34
N ASN A 408 0.45 18.42 12.97
CA ASN A 408 1.61 19.27 12.67
C ASN A 408 1.46 20.09 11.39
N THR A 409 0.66 19.61 10.44
CA THR A 409 0.44 20.24 9.13
C THR A 409 -0.86 21.06 9.06
N ASN A 410 -1.63 21.13 10.16
CA ASN A 410 -2.97 21.71 10.19
C ASN A 410 -3.95 21.09 9.17
N LEU A 411 -3.73 19.83 8.78
CA LEU A 411 -4.55 19.12 7.80
C LEU A 411 -6.02 19.08 8.22
N TRP A 412 -6.30 18.88 9.51
CA TRP A 412 -7.66 18.73 10.01
C TRP A 412 -8.43 20.05 9.99
N GLN A 413 -7.76 21.16 10.28
CA GLN A 413 -8.33 22.50 10.39
C GLN A 413 -8.40 23.23 9.05
N ALA A 414 -7.54 22.88 8.09
CA ALA A 414 -7.51 23.51 6.79
C ALA A 414 -8.87 23.40 6.08
N GLU A 415 -9.30 24.48 5.44
CA GLU A 415 -10.47 24.43 4.55
C GLU A 415 -10.13 23.61 3.30
N GLU A 416 -11.07 22.77 2.87
CA GLU A 416 -10.92 22.07 1.60
C GLU A 416 -10.96 23.09 0.45
N THR A 417 -9.99 23.03 -0.46
CA THR A 417 -10.01 23.82 -1.70
C THR A 417 -10.35 22.93 -2.89
N PRO A 418 -11.04 23.44 -3.92
CA PRO A 418 -11.47 22.61 -5.05
C PRO A 418 -10.31 21.87 -5.73
N LEU A 419 -10.57 20.63 -6.15
CA LEU A 419 -9.67 19.85 -7.01
C LEU A 419 -9.52 20.52 -8.37
N ALA A 420 -8.47 20.19 -9.12
CA ALA A 420 -8.26 20.76 -10.46
C ALA A 420 -9.48 20.57 -11.39
N ILE A 421 -10.10 19.39 -11.36
CA ILE A 421 -11.28 19.05 -12.17
C ILE A 421 -12.55 19.82 -11.75
N GLU A 422 -12.58 20.35 -10.53
CA GLU A 422 -13.69 21.16 -9.99
C GLU A 422 -13.53 22.66 -10.37
N LYS A 423 -12.50 23.02 -11.13
CA LYS A 423 -12.22 24.42 -11.54
C LYS A 423 -12.40 24.65 -13.03
N GLU A 424 -11.77 23.81 -13.87
CA GLU A 424 -11.75 24.00 -15.32
C GLU A 424 -11.33 22.72 -16.07
N ASN A 425 -11.43 22.77 -17.40
CA ASN A 425 -10.87 21.74 -18.27
C ASN A 425 -9.34 21.82 -18.28
N PHE A 426 -8.68 20.68 -18.42
CA PHE A 426 -7.22 20.65 -18.58
C PHE A 426 -6.78 19.53 -19.51
N GLU A 427 -5.67 19.74 -20.20
CA GLU A 427 -5.01 18.72 -21.00
C GLU A 427 -3.50 18.93 -20.94
N PHE A 428 -2.76 17.88 -20.60
CA PHE A 428 -1.30 17.92 -20.58
C PHE A 428 -0.69 16.53 -20.76
N ASP A 429 0.60 16.50 -21.05
CA ASP A 429 1.39 15.27 -21.15
C ASP A 429 2.32 15.13 -19.95
N ILE A 430 2.56 13.88 -19.53
CA ILE A 430 3.64 13.48 -18.61
C ILE A 430 4.69 12.75 -19.45
N PRO A 431 5.75 13.46 -19.91
CA PRO A 431 6.67 12.93 -20.90
C PRO A 431 7.41 11.67 -20.45
N SER A 432 7.87 11.61 -19.19
CA SER A 432 8.67 10.49 -18.66
C SER A 432 7.99 9.12 -18.76
N ILE A 433 6.65 9.09 -18.74
CA ILE A 433 5.85 7.86 -18.81
C ILE A 433 4.97 7.78 -20.08
N ASN A 434 5.17 8.71 -21.02
CA ASN A 434 4.41 8.85 -22.26
C ASN A 434 2.89 8.78 -22.07
N MET A 435 2.38 9.56 -21.12
CA MET A 435 0.96 9.56 -20.77
C MET A 435 0.33 10.93 -21.00
N LYS A 436 -0.85 10.96 -21.61
CA LYS A 436 -1.69 12.15 -21.68
C LYS A 436 -2.72 12.13 -20.55
N VAL A 437 -3.01 13.30 -19.98
CA VAL A 437 -4.05 13.50 -18.96
C VAL A 437 -5.04 14.53 -19.50
N ILE A 438 -6.34 14.23 -19.43
CA ILE A 438 -7.43 15.09 -19.88
C ILE A 438 -8.45 15.20 -18.74
N GLY A 439 -8.80 16.41 -18.35
CA GLY A 439 -9.85 16.72 -17.39
C GLY A 439 -11.01 17.44 -18.10
N ILE A 440 -12.22 16.92 -17.92
CA ILE A 440 -13.46 17.48 -18.48
C ILE A 440 -14.31 18.00 -17.32
N PHE A 441 -14.32 19.32 -17.11
CA PHE A 441 -15.04 20.02 -16.05
C PHE A 441 -16.53 19.67 -16.03
N ASP A 442 -17.23 19.75 -17.17
CA ASP A 442 -18.68 19.53 -17.22
C ASP A 442 -19.10 18.12 -16.73
N THR A 443 -18.24 17.13 -16.96
CA THR A 443 -18.53 15.73 -16.58
C THR A 443 -17.82 15.29 -15.31
N GLN A 444 -16.97 16.17 -14.74
CA GLN A 444 -16.08 15.89 -13.62
C GLN A 444 -15.24 14.61 -13.84
N GLU A 445 -14.80 14.40 -15.08
CA GLU A 445 -14.10 13.19 -15.51
C GLU A 445 -12.64 13.49 -15.81
N VAL A 446 -11.75 12.63 -15.30
CA VAL A 446 -10.34 12.63 -15.66
C VAL A 446 -10.03 11.37 -16.44
N ILE A 447 -9.33 11.52 -17.55
CA ILE A 447 -8.94 10.45 -18.45
C ILE A 447 -7.42 10.45 -18.55
N THR A 448 -6.80 9.29 -18.37
CA THR A 448 -5.38 9.06 -18.63
C THR A 448 -5.21 8.13 -19.82
N ILE A 449 -4.32 8.49 -20.73
CA ILE A 449 -4.06 7.74 -21.95
C ILE A 449 -2.56 7.45 -22.05
N PHE A 450 -2.18 6.19 -21.88
CA PHE A 450 -0.83 5.73 -22.22
C PHE A 450 -0.67 5.72 -23.74
N LYS A 451 0.31 6.47 -24.26
CA LYS A 451 0.58 6.54 -25.70
C LYS A 451 1.47 5.40 -26.21
N ASN A 452 1.86 4.49 -25.32
CA ASN A 452 2.59 3.27 -25.64
C ASN A 452 1.73 2.04 -25.34
N GLU A 453 1.93 0.99 -26.12
CA GLU A 453 1.30 -0.31 -25.89
C GLU A 453 2.28 -1.26 -25.21
N TYR A 454 1.77 -2.05 -24.26
CA TYR A 454 2.54 -3.08 -23.57
C TYR A 454 2.40 -4.47 -24.23
N THR A 455 1.58 -4.60 -25.27
CA THR A 455 1.36 -5.84 -26.01
C THR A 455 1.00 -5.52 -27.46
N GLN A 456 1.41 -6.39 -28.38
CA GLN A 456 1.00 -6.33 -29.79
C GLN A 456 -0.31 -7.11 -30.05
N GLU A 457 -0.75 -7.94 -29.11
CA GLU A 457 -1.94 -8.78 -29.26
C GLU A 457 -3.22 -8.04 -28.85
N GLN A 458 -3.93 -7.47 -29.84
CA GLN A 458 -5.15 -6.71 -29.61
C GLN A 458 -6.39 -7.40 -30.16
N SER A 459 -7.22 -7.92 -29.25
CA SER A 459 -8.59 -8.34 -29.56
C SER A 459 -9.52 -8.02 -28.38
N PRO A 460 -10.84 -7.90 -28.61
CA PRO A 460 -11.81 -7.79 -27.51
C PRO A 460 -11.69 -8.91 -26.47
N LEU A 461 -11.26 -10.11 -26.88
CA LEU A 461 -11.07 -11.26 -25.99
C LEU A 461 -9.80 -11.15 -25.13
N THR A 462 -8.73 -10.53 -25.64
CA THR A 462 -7.50 -10.29 -24.87
C THR A 462 -7.62 -9.08 -23.94
N ARG A 463 -8.49 -8.11 -24.29
CA ARG A 463 -8.73 -6.84 -23.57
C ARG A 463 -9.87 -6.89 -22.54
N ARG A 464 -10.02 -7.99 -21.80
CA ARG A 464 -11.06 -8.12 -20.76
C ARG A 464 -10.52 -8.62 -19.43
N LEU A 465 -11.26 -8.35 -18.35
CA LEU A 465 -11.08 -9.02 -17.07
C LEU A 465 -11.46 -10.49 -17.22
N LEU A 466 -10.54 -11.38 -16.88
CA LEU A 466 -10.79 -12.82 -16.96
C LEU A 466 -11.32 -13.31 -15.62
N THR A 467 -12.42 -14.04 -15.66
CA THR A 467 -12.96 -14.75 -14.50
C THR A 467 -12.15 -16.02 -14.24
N SER A 468 -12.12 -16.46 -12.98
CA SER A 468 -11.45 -17.71 -12.65
C SER A 468 -12.35 -18.90 -13.00
N GLU A 469 -11.78 -19.86 -13.73
CA GLU A 469 -12.45 -21.13 -14.03
C GLU A 469 -12.89 -21.87 -12.75
N PRO A 470 -14.05 -22.56 -12.73
CA PRO A 470 -14.56 -23.25 -11.55
C PRO A 470 -13.55 -24.22 -10.91
N TRP A 471 -12.77 -24.94 -11.72
CA TRP A 471 -11.76 -25.87 -11.21
C TRP A 471 -10.62 -25.15 -10.47
N ARG A 472 -10.24 -23.92 -10.89
CA ARG A 472 -9.22 -23.12 -10.20
C ARG A 472 -9.71 -22.66 -8.84
N LEU A 473 -11.00 -22.30 -8.74
CA LEU A 473 -11.64 -21.91 -7.48
C LEU A 473 -11.70 -23.09 -6.51
N TRP A 474 -12.09 -24.27 -7.00
CA TRP A 474 -12.08 -25.51 -6.22
C TRP A 474 -10.66 -25.85 -5.74
N PHE A 475 -9.68 -25.76 -6.63
CA PHE A 475 -8.28 -26.02 -6.31
C PHE A 475 -7.72 -25.02 -5.28
N GLU A 476 -8.02 -23.73 -5.41
CA GLU A 476 -7.65 -22.69 -4.44
C GLU A 476 -8.30 -22.95 -3.06
N THR A 477 -9.54 -23.44 -3.04
CA THR A 477 -10.25 -23.78 -1.79
C THR A 477 -9.57 -24.94 -1.05
N ILE A 478 -9.17 -25.99 -1.77
CA ILE A 478 -8.52 -27.17 -1.18
C ILE A 478 -7.09 -26.84 -0.75
N THR A 479 -6.31 -26.29 -1.68
CA THR A 479 -4.89 -26.03 -1.44
C THR A 479 -4.65 -24.83 -0.53
N GLY A 480 -5.64 -23.93 -0.41
CA GLY A 480 -5.49 -22.68 0.34
C GLY A 480 -4.48 -21.73 -0.28
N ARG A 481 -4.24 -21.85 -1.59
CA ARG A 481 -3.22 -21.16 -2.36
C ARG A 481 -3.82 -20.60 -3.65
N ALA A 482 -3.56 -19.33 -3.94
CA ALA A 482 -4.07 -18.68 -5.15
C ALA A 482 -3.58 -19.37 -6.43
N ASN A 483 -4.52 -19.63 -7.35
CA ASN A 483 -4.22 -20.06 -8.72
C ASN A 483 -5.01 -19.24 -9.76
N ARG A 484 -5.32 -17.99 -9.40
CA ARG A 484 -6.08 -17.06 -10.24
C ARG A 484 -5.21 -16.46 -11.36
N GLN A 485 -5.88 -15.83 -12.33
CA GLN A 485 -5.22 -15.19 -13.46
C GLN A 485 -4.83 -13.75 -13.12
N LYS A 486 -3.73 -13.26 -13.71
CA LYS A 486 -3.29 -11.88 -13.55
C LYS A 486 -4.07 -10.96 -14.50
N ASN A 487 -4.86 -10.05 -13.93
CA ASN A 487 -5.73 -9.12 -14.66
C ASN A 487 -5.19 -7.68 -14.62
N ASN A 488 -3.91 -7.51 -14.94
CA ASN A 488 -3.37 -6.17 -15.15
C ASN A 488 -3.84 -5.65 -16.52
N LEU A 489 -4.88 -4.81 -16.52
CA LEU A 489 -5.49 -4.27 -17.75
C LEU A 489 -4.47 -3.53 -18.63
N LEU A 490 -3.45 -2.91 -18.02
CA LEU A 490 -2.40 -2.21 -18.75
C LEU A 490 -1.55 -3.18 -19.58
N ARG A 491 -1.23 -4.35 -19.01
CA ARG A 491 -0.53 -5.43 -19.75
C ARG A 491 -1.41 -6.13 -20.77
N LYS A 492 -2.73 -5.99 -20.65
CA LYS A 492 -3.71 -6.50 -21.61
C LYS A 492 -4.00 -5.53 -22.76
N GLY A 493 -3.28 -4.40 -22.86
CA GLY A 493 -3.45 -3.43 -23.94
C GLY A 493 -4.56 -2.41 -23.71
N ILE A 494 -5.13 -2.32 -22.49
CA ILE A 494 -5.94 -1.16 -22.12
C ILE A 494 -5.00 0.01 -21.83
N THR A 495 -5.11 1.06 -22.62
CA THR A 495 -4.26 2.27 -22.50
C THR A 495 -5.03 3.50 -22.05
N CYS A 496 -6.36 3.50 -22.14
CA CYS A 496 -7.23 4.59 -21.73
C CYS A 496 -7.98 4.22 -20.43
N TYR A 497 -7.84 5.07 -19.42
CA TYR A 497 -8.45 4.89 -18.11
C TYR A 497 -9.20 6.15 -17.70
N SER A 498 -10.46 5.99 -17.32
CA SER A 498 -11.32 7.07 -16.85
C SER A 498 -11.46 7.00 -15.33
N SER A 499 -11.60 8.16 -14.67
CA SER A 499 -11.94 8.26 -13.25
C SER A 499 -13.30 7.65 -12.90
N LYS A 500 -14.17 7.45 -13.89
CA LYS A 500 -15.44 6.71 -13.75
C LYS A 500 -15.24 5.18 -13.71
N MET A 501 -14.04 4.69 -13.99
CA MET A 501 -13.64 3.28 -13.84
C MET A 501 -14.46 2.26 -14.65
N ASN A 502 -15.10 2.67 -15.75
CA ASN A 502 -15.93 1.79 -16.59
C ASN A 502 -15.21 0.51 -17.04
N SER A 503 -13.88 0.54 -17.22
CA SER A 503 -13.08 -0.62 -17.61
C SER A 503 -13.04 -1.76 -16.57
N PHE A 504 -13.55 -1.54 -15.35
CA PHE A 504 -13.55 -2.50 -14.26
C PHE A 504 -14.90 -3.20 -14.02
N PHE A 505 -15.98 -2.75 -14.66
CA PHE A 505 -17.34 -3.23 -14.41
C PHE A 505 -17.90 -4.08 -15.55
#